data_AF-A0A3A6W6A3-F1
#
_entry.id   AF-A0A3A6W6A3-F1
#
_cell.length_a   1.000
_cell.length_b   1.000
_cell.length_c   1.000
_cell.angle_alpha   90.00
_cell.angle_beta   90.00
_cell.angle_gamma   90.00
#
_symmetry.space_group_name_H-M   'P 1'
#
loop_
_entity.id
_entity.type
_entity.pdbx_description
1 polymer ?
#
loop_
_entity_poly.entity_id
_entity_poly.type
_entity_poly.pdbx_seq_one_letter_code
_entity_poly.pdbx_strand_id
1 'polypeptide(L)'
;MILKDIISRKTINDELFLLKTNIKSLILSWRITRIPYLLSIILVYFSYIAMPGLTFNSLPEYEESVVSLIGYANLGISLLIFSVLAIRRILDVNQKWISGFVIVAGIYTLYTNYLNYSPPILAVSYTEDSLITSMSVNLNIWVVGLLILSLFPSNECDNDYGLSNCIEKVGSNLIRIEFGGFEQFLDEFSLYKIVPIFKKVLSLDLFNWRGRISRGELVYYYMVYQIMVLLLVILIYSIGTILSKISLEHIFLIFIVSIFLIWCFIYVLRVLIQRLHDSYSSAFWVFGLFIPYVNVYVIYLLLVKGSWQYIESSK
;
A
#
# COMPACT_ATOMS: atom_id res chain seq x y z
N MET A 1 3.16 -5.35 -32.47
CA MET A 1 2.00 -4.55 -32.91
C MET A 1 1.03 -4.23 -31.76
N ILE A 2 0.89 -5.09 -30.76
CA ILE A 2 -0.01 -4.92 -29.59
C ILE A 2 0.40 -3.77 -28.64
N LEU A 3 1.70 -3.44 -28.54
CA LEU A 3 2.19 -2.40 -27.63
C LEU A 3 1.78 -0.97 -28.07
N LYS A 4 1.59 -0.74 -29.38
CA LYS A 4 1.15 0.56 -29.93
C LYS A 4 -0.30 0.90 -29.53
N ASP A 5 -1.14 -0.11 -29.29
CA ASP A 5 -2.53 0.10 -28.85
C ASP A 5 -2.66 0.47 -27.36
N ILE A 6 -1.70 0.04 -26.52
CA ILE A 6 -1.63 0.46 -25.11
C ILE A 6 -1.20 1.93 -25.01
N ILE A 7 -0.32 2.37 -25.92
CA ILE A 7 0.27 3.71 -25.96
C ILE A 7 -0.73 4.76 -26.49
N SER A 8 -1.62 4.40 -27.42
CA SER A 8 -2.55 5.34 -28.04
C SER A 8 -3.89 5.53 -27.30
N ARG A 9 -4.34 4.56 -26.48
CA ARG A 9 -5.72 4.56 -25.98
C ARG A 9 -5.93 4.99 -24.52
N LYS A 10 -4.89 5.23 -23.71
CA LYS A 10 -5.03 5.38 -22.24
C LYS A 10 -5.81 4.22 -21.57
N THR A 11 -5.90 3.04 -22.20
CA THR A 11 -6.63 1.87 -21.67
C THR A 11 -5.70 0.68 -21.54
N ILE A 12 -5.53 0.17 -20.31
CA ILE A 12 -4.86 -1.09 -20.02
C ILE A 12 -5.82 -2.22 -20.40
N ASN A 13 -5.48 -2.97 -21.43
CA ASN A 13 -6.33 -4.05 -21.96
C ASN A 13 -5.84 -5.45 -21.53
N ASP A 14 -4.59 -5.58 -21.11
CA ASP A 14 -3.98 -6.85 -20.71
C ASP A 14 -3.34 -6.72 -19.31
N GLU A 15 -4.13 -7.06 -18.30
CA GLU A 15 -3.74 -7.02 -16.89
C GLU A 15 -2.62 -8.01 -16.57
N LEU A 16 -2.64 -9.20 -17.18
CA LEU A 16 -1.65 -10.24 -16.89
C LEU A 16 -0.28 -9.83 -17.45
N PHE A 17 -0.26 -9.26 -18.65
CA PHE A 17 0.96 -8.69 -19.21
C PHE A 17 1.49 -7.53 -18.37
N LEU A 18 0.61 -6.65 -17.89
CA LEU A 18 1.00 -5.54 -17.03
C LEU A 18 1.56 -6.03 -15.70
N LEU A 19 0.93 -7.04 -15.08
CA LEU A 19 1.42 -7.66 -13.86
C LEU A 19 2.82 -8.25 -14.05
N LYS A 20 3.05 -9.03 -15.12
CA LYS A 20 4.38 -9.56 -15.47
C LYS A 20 5.40 -8.44 -15.64
N THR A 21 5.00 -7.34 -16.26
CA THR A 21 5.86 -6.17 -16.46
C THR A 21 6.17 -5.47 -15.14
N ASN A 22 5.18 -5.30 -14.25
CA ASN A 22 5.38 -4.73 -12.92
C ASN A 22 6.34 -5.58 -12.09
N ILE A 23 6.17 -6.91 -12.07
CA ILE A 23 7.06 -7.84 -11.36
C ILE A 23 8.47 -7.77 -11.94
N LYS A 24 8.62 -7.72 -13.27
CA LYS A 24 9.93 -7.58 -13.90
C LYS A 24 10.59 -6.23 -13.58
N SER A 25 9.80 -5.15 -13.53
CA SER A 25 10.28 -3.82 -13.14
C SER A 25 10.84 -3.81 -11.71
N LEU A 26 10.19 -4.53 -10.78
CA LEU A 26 10.70 -4.69 -9.40
C LEU A 26 12.09 -5.35 -9.34
N ILE A 27 12.43 -6.20 -10.32
CA ILE A 27 13.73 -6.87 -10.42
C ILE A 27 14.75 -6.03 -11.18
N LEU A 28 14.32 -5.24 -12.16
CA LEU A 28 15.20 -4.42 -13.01
C LEU A 28 15.64 -3.11 -12.34
N SER A 29 14.74 -2.46 -11.59
CA SER A 29 15.08 -1.24 -10.84
C SER A 29 15.49 -1.61 -9.42
N TRP A 30 16.79 -1.72 -9.21
CA TRP A 30 17.36 -1.92 -7.87
C TRP A 30 17.45 -0.61 -7.07
N ARG A 31 17.07 0.53 -7.65
CA ARG A 31 17.12 1.82 -6.98
C ARG A 31 15.80 2.14 -6.28
N ILE A 32 15.89 2.82 -5.15
CA ILE A 32 14.73 3.41 -4.50
C ILE A 32 15.03 4.83 -4.04
N THR A 33 14.16 5.76 -4.41
CA THR A 33 14.33 7.16 -4.06
C THR A 33 13.99 7.43 -2.60
N ARG A 34 14.44 8.58 -2.09
CA ARG A 34 14.28 8.98 -0.68
C ARG A 34 12.86 8.79 -0.12
N ILE A 35 11.85 9.33 -0.80
CA ILE A 35 10.46 9.35 -0.28
C ILE A 35 9.85 7.94 -0.24
N PRO A 36 9.86 7.16 -1.35
CA PRO A 36 9.44 5.76 -1.32
C PRO A 36 10.21 4.93 -0.29
N TYR A 37 11.50 5.16 -0.12
CA TYR A 37 12.30 4.44 0.87
C TYR A 37 11.85 4.73 2.30
N LEU A 38 11.73 6.01 2.67
CA LEU A 38 11.29 6.44 4.00
C LEU A 38 9.92 5.85 4.34
N LEU A 39 8.96 5.94 3.42
CA LEU A 39 7.63 5.39 3.62
C LEU A 39 7.66 3.87 3.74
N SER A 40 8.51 3.19 2.97
CA SER A 40 8.67 1.74 3.06
C SER A 40 9.23 1.31 4.42
N ILE A 41 10.23 2.01 4.96
CA ILE A 41 10.79 1.73 6.29
C ILE A 41 9.70 1.87 7.37
N ILE A 42 8.94 2.96 7.32
CA ILE A 42 7.85 3.23 8.27
C ILE A 42 6.78 2.14 8.19
N LEU A 43 6.31 1.82 6.99
CA LEU A 43 5.24 0.83 6.78
C LEU A 43 5.68 -0.59 7.19
N VAL A 44 6.92 -0.98 6.92
CA VAL A 44 7.45 -2.29 7.34
C VAL A 44 7.57 -2.35 8.86
N TYR A 45 8.00 -1.27 9.51
CA TYR A 45 8.05 -1.19 10.97
C TYR A 45 6.67 -1.28 11.62
N PHE A 46 5.69 -0.54 11.09
CA PHE A 46 4.30 -0.67 11.54
C PHE A 46 3.75 -2.08 11.32
N SER A 47 4.04 -2.70 10.17
CA SER A 47 3.64 -4.09 9.89
C SER A 47 4.28 -5.06 10.88
N TYR A 48 5.57 -4.87 11.21
CA TYR A 48 6.27 -5.71 12.19
C TYR A 48 5.59 -5.68 13.56
N ILE A 49 5.14 -4.52 14.03
CA ILE A 49 4.47 -4.36 15.33
C ILE A 49 3.02 -4.86 15.28
N ALA A 50 2.27 -4.54 14.22
CA ALA A 50 0.83 -4.77 14.17
C ALA A 50 0.43 -6.18 13.71
N MET A 51 1.21 -6.81 12.82
CA MET A 51 0.86 -8.09 12.21
C MET A 51 0.66 -9.24 13.21
N PRO A 52 1.49 -9.39 14.27
CA PRO A 52 1.23 -10.39 15.30
C PRO A 52 -0.19 -10.26 15.88
N GLY A 53 -0.56 -9.07 16.37
CA GLY A 53 -1.89 -8.83 16.95
C GLY A 53 -3.04 -9.14 15.99
N LEU A 54 -2.93 -8.74 14.72
CA LEU A 54 -3.93 -9.05 13.69
C LEU A 54 -4.05 -10.56 13.43
N THR A 55 -2.93 -11.29 13.47
CA THR A 55 -2.90 -12.74 13.23
C THR A 55 -3.57 -13.50 14.36
N PHE A 56 -3.26 -13.15 15.61
CA PHE A 56 -3.82 -13.83 16.77
C PHE A 56 -5.29 -13.49 17.00
N ASN A 57 -5.72 -12.25 16.79
CA ASN A 57 -7.14 -11.86 16.89
C ASN A 57 -8.08 -12.69 16.00
N SER A 58 -7.56 -13.34 14.96
CA SER A 58 -8.33 -14.16 14.02
C SER A 58 -8.41 -15.65 14.42
N LEU A 59 -7.69 -16.05 15.47
CA LEU A 59 -7.56 -17.43 15.91
C LEU A 59 -8.14 -17.55 17.36
N PRO A 60 -8.87 -18.64 17.69
CA PRO A 60 -9.52 -18.77 19.00
C PRO A 60 -8.59 -19.29 20.11
N GLU A 61 -7.60 -20.12 19.77
CA GLU A 61 -6.60 -20.67 20.69
C GLU A 61 -5.26 -20.79 19.97
N TYR A 62 -4.14 -20.61 20.70
CA TYR A 62 -2.80 -20.70 20.12
C TYR A 62 -1.90 -21.54 21.01
N GLU A 63 -1.20 -22.48 20.40
CA GLU A 63 -0.08 -23.15 21.06
C GLU A 63 1.14 -22.21 21.13
N GLU A 64 1.92 -22.29 22.21
CA GLU A 64 3.15 -21.51 22.37
C GLU A 64 4.15 -21.75 21.22
N SER A 65 4.15 -22.97 20.65
CA SER A 65 4.93 -23.36 19.48
C SER A 65 4.59 -22.50 18.25
N VAL A 66 3.29 -22.26 18.01
CA VAL A 66 2.76 -21.47 16.90
C VAL A 66 3.04 -19.99 17.12
N VAL A 67 2.87 -19.50 18.36
CA VAL A 67 3.21 -18.12 18.73
C VAL A 67 4.68 -17.83 18.47
N SER A 68 5.55 -18.74 18.92
CA SER A 68 6.99 -18.66 18.69
C SER A 68 7.33 -18.65 17.20
N LEU A 69 6.80 -19.60 16.42
CA LEU A 69 7.03 -19.69 14.98
C LEU A 69 6.64 -18.40 14.24
N ILE A 70 5.45 -17.85 14.54
CA ILE A 70 4.97 -16.59 13.97
C ILE A 70 5.90 -15.43 14.35
N GLY A 71 6.36 -15.37 15.60
CA GLY A 71 7.33 -14.38 16.06
C GLY A 71 8.65 -14.41 15.26
N TYR A 72 9.25 -15.59 15.13
CA TYR A 72 10.49 -15.78 14.35
C TYR A 72 10.28 -15.49 12.85
N ALA A 73 9.17 -15.94 12.27
CA ALA A 73 8.84 -15.67 10.87
C ALA A 73 8.66 -14.17 10.62
N ASN A 74 7.94 -13.46 11.50
CA ASN A 74 7.71 -12.03 11.40
C ASN A 74 9.02 -11.23 11.50
N LEU A 75 9.90 -11.63 12.42
CA LEU A 75 11.24 -11.05 12.51
C LEU A 75 12.06 -11.33 11.24
N GLY A 76 12.14 -12.59 10.78
CA GLY A 76 12.93 -12.96 9.61
C GLY A 76 12.48 -12.22 8.34
N ILE A 77 11.16 -12.13 8.11
CA ILE A 77 10.59 -11.43 6.96
C ILE A 77 10.88 -9.93 7.04
N SER A 78 10.66 -9.29 8.19
CA SER A 78 10.94 -7.86 8.36
C SER A 78 12.43 -7.54 8.17
N LEU A 79 13.34 -8.34 8.75
CA LEU A 79 14.79 -8.20 8.55
C LEU A 79 15.18 -8.31 7.07
N LEU A 80 14.60 -9.27 6.35
CA LEU A 80 14.85 -9.45 4.91
C LEU A 80 14.40 -8.22 4.13
N ILE A 81 13.18 -7.73 4.37
CA ILE A 81 12.63 -6.56 3.66
C ILE A 81 13.46 -5.31 3.95
N PHE A 82 13.77 -5.04 5.21
CA PHE A 82 14.62 -3.92 5.60
C PHE A 82 16.00 -3.97 4.95
N SER A 83 16.61 -5.16 4.87
CA SER A 83 17.91 -5.37 4.20
C SER A 83 17.82 -5.07 2.70
N VAL A 84 16.79 -5.57 2.03
CA VAL A 84 16.55 -5.29 0.60
C VAL A 84 16.34 -3.79 0.37
N LEU A 85 15.54 -3.11 1.20
CA LEU A 85 15.32 -1.67 1.11
C LEU A 85 16.62 -0.89 1.30
N ALA A 86 17.42 -1.26 2.30
CA ALA A 86 18.71 -0.63 2.59
C ALA A 86 19.67 -0.76 1.40
N ILE A 87 19.80 -1.97 0.84
CA ILE A 87 20.62 -2.22 -0.35
C ILE A 87 20.15 -1.33 -1.50
N ARG A 88 18.84 -1.34 -1.79
CA ARG A 88 18.27 -0.51 -2.88
C ARG A 88 18.55 0.97 -2.69
N ARG A 89 18.52 1.45 -1.45
CA ARG A 89 18.81 2.86 -1.11
C ARG A 89 20.29 3.18 -1.28
N ILE A 90 21.18 2.31 -0.82
CA ILE A 90 22.63 2.46 -1.00
C ILE A 90 23.01 2.50 -2.49
N LEU A 91 22.38 1.64 -3.31
CA LEU A 91 22.58 1.62 -4.76
C LEU A 91 22.08 2.90 -5.46
N ASP A 92 21.04 3.55 -4.92
CA ASP A 92 20.59 4.85 -5.43
C ASP A 92 21.56 5.98 -5.06
N VAL A 93 22.05 6.01 -3.82
CA VAL A 93 22.98 7.05 -3.34
C VAL A 93 24.37 6.90 -3.99
N ASN A 94 24.72 5.69 -4.45
CA ASN A 94 26.00 5.36 -5.09
C ASN A 94 27.25 5.68 -4.23
N GLN A 95 27.09 5.74 -2.90
CA GLN A 95 28.18 5.96 -1.96
C GLN A 95 28.39 4.71 -1.09
N LYS A 96 29.40 3.92 -1.45
CA LYS A 96 29.65 2.60 -0.85
C LYS A 96 29.93 2.64 0.66
N TRP A 97 30.52 3.73 1.19
CA TRP A 97 30.84 3.85 2.62
C TRP A 97 29.60 3.86 3.52
N ILE A 98 28.44 4.29 2.99
CA ILE A 98 27.16 4.31 3.72
C ILE A 98 26.71 2.89 4.09
N SER A 99 27.10 1.87 3.32
CA SER A 99 26.82 0.48 3.67
C SER A 99 27.44 0.06 5.01
N GLY A 100 28.56 0.68 5.41
CA GLY A 100 29.20 0.44 6.69
C GLY A 100 28.31 0.77 7.88
N PHE A 101 27.52 1.86 7.80
CA PHE A 101 26.59 2.24 8.88
C PHE A 101 25.46 1.23 9.05
N VAL A 102 24.93 0.69 7.95
CA VAL A 102 23.88 -0.35 8.01
C VAL A 102 24.42 -1.63 8.60
N ILE A 103 25.65 -2.02 8.25
CA ILE A 103 26.31 -3.20 8.79
C ILE A 103 26.55 -3.02 10.30
N VAL A 104 27.09 -1.88 10.73
CA VAL A 104 27.31 -1.58 12.16
C VAL A 104 25.99 -1.57 12.93
N ALA A 105 24.94 -0.93 12.40
CA ALA A 105 23.63 -0.94 13.02
C ALA A 105 23.03 -2.36 13.11
N GLY A 106 23.20 -3.17 12.06
CA GLY A 106 22.78 -4.57 12.03
C GLY A 106 23.51 -5.41 13.07
N ILE A 107 24.84 -5.33 13.14
CA ILE A 107 25.67 -6.02 14.15
C ILE A 107 25.27 -5.58 15.55
N TYR A 108 25.08 -4.28 15.77
CA TYR A 108 24.63 -3.77 17.06
C TYR A 108 23.27 -4.36 17.45
N THR A 109 22.31 -4.43 16.53
CA THR A 109 21.02 -5.06 16.83
C THR A 109 21.07 -6.56 17.03
N LEU A 110 21.96 -7.27 16.35
CA LEU A 110 22.23 -8.67 16.65
C LEU A 110 22.83 -8.81 18.05
N TYR A 111 23.78 -7.95 18.41
CA TYR A 111 24.40 -7.94 19.74
C TYR A 111 23.35 -7.70 20.83
N THR A 112 22.51 -6.67 20.70
CA THR A 112 21.51 -6.34 21.72
C THR A 112 20.37 -7.36 21.84
N ASN A 113 20.01 -8.02 20.74
CA ASN A 113 18.86 -8.93 20.70
C ASN A 113 19.22 -10.43 20.79
N TYR A 114 20.43 -10.84 20.41
CA TYR A 114 20.81 -12.26 20.41
C TYR A 114 21.62 -12.64 21.66
N LEU A 115 22.49 -11.75 22.15
CA LEU A 115 23.36 -12.07 23.30
C LEU A 115 22.68 -11.85 24.66
N ASN A 116 21.53 -11.17 24.70
CA ASN A 116 20.81 -10.84 25.94
C ASN A 116 19.47 -11.57 26.14
N TYR A 117 19.05 -12.45 25.22
CA TYR A 117 17.69 -13.03 25.29
C TYR A 117 17.66 -14.47 25.80
N SER A 118 16.93 -14.65 26.90
CA SER A 118 16.35 -15.92 27.37
C SER A 118 14.81 -16.06 27.20
N PRO A 119 14.00 -15.03 26.84
CA PRO A 119 12.55 -15.21 26.58
C PRO A 119 12.18 -15.34 25.08
N PRO A 120 10.96 -15.82 24.75
CA PRO A 120 10.48 -15.90 23.36
C PRO A 120 10.42 -14.53 22.66
N ILE A 121 10.61 -14.51 21.32
CA ILE A 121 10.61 -13.29 20.49
C ILE A 121 9.27 -12.56 20.53
N LEU A 122 8.19 -13.33 20.55
CA LEU A 122 6.83 -12.85 20.61
C LEU A 122 6.17 -13.47 21.84
N ALA A 123 5.60 -12.62 22.69
CA ALA A 123 4.71 -13.06 23.76
C ALA A 123 3.31 -12.50 23.51
N VAL A 124 2.31 -13.33 23.80
CA VAL A 124 0.90 -12.98 23.69
C VAL A 124 0.31 -13.12 25.08
N SER A 125 -0.33 -12.07 25.55
CA SER A 125 -0.98 -12.04 26.87
C SER A 125 -2.46 -11.69 26.70
N TYR A 126 -3.31 -12.40 27.44
CA TYR A 126 -4.73 -12.13 27.52
C TYR A 126 -5.00 -11.25 28.72
N THR A 127 -5.73 -10.16 28.48
CA THR A 127 -6.46 -9.43 29.51
C THR A 127 -7.95 -9.68 29.27
N GLU A 128 -8.79 -9.53 30.32
CA GLU A 128 -10.23 -9.81 30.23
C GLU A 128 -10.92 -9.13 29.03
N ASP A 129 -10.40 -7.98 28.58
CA ASP A 129 -10.96 -7.18 27.49
C ASP A 129 -10.07 -7.11 26.22
N SER A 130 -8.83 -7.59 26.24
CA SER A 130 -7.91 -7.39 25.11
C SER A 130 -6.77 -8.40 24.99
N LEU A 131 -6.34 -8.65 23.75
CA LEU A 131 -5.14 -9.41 23.42
C LEU A 131 -3.97 -8.44 23.21
N ILE A 132 -2.91 -8.62 23.99
CA ILE A 132 -1.69 -7.80 23.90
C ILE A 132 -0.56 -8.68 23.38
N THR A 133 -0.02 -8.31 22.22
CA THR A 133 1.20 -8.90 21.67
C THR A 133 2.40 -8.02 21.99
N SER A 134 3.40 -8.56 22.68
CA SER A 134 4.66 -7.88 22.93
C SER A 134 5.78 -8.54 22.14
N MET A 135 6.42 -7.76 21.27
CA MET A 135 7.68 -8.16 20.65
C MET A 135 8.82 -7.86 21.62
N SER A 136 9.57 -8.91 21.94
CA SER A 136 10.69 -8.79 22.86
C SER A 136 11.91 -8.19 22.15
N VAL A 137 12.03 -8.35 20.83
CA VAL A 137 13.15 -7.81 20.02
C VAL A 137 13.02 -6.30 19.79
N ASN A 138 14.06 -5.55 20.15
CA ASN A 138 14.16 -4.11 19.92
C ASN A 138 14.86 -3.83 18.58
N LEU A 139 14.07 -3.43 17.57
CA LEU A 139 14.56 -3.01 16.26
C LEU A 139 14.85 -1.50 16.16
N ASN A 140 14.60 -0.71 17.21
CA ASN A 140 14.56 0.74 17.12
C ASN A 140 15.87 1.34 16.61
N ILE A 141 17.01 0.85 17.09
CA ILE A 141 18.33 1.37 16.69
C ILE A 141 18.65 1.01 15.22
N TRP A 142 18.24 -0.17 14.76
CA TRP A 142 18.38 -0.50 13.34
C TRP A 142 17.49 0.36 12.47
N VAL A 143 16.22 0.56 12.88
CA VAL A 143 15.28 1.42 12.17
C VAL A 143 15.79 2.86 12.11
N VAL A 144 16.36 3.38 13.19
CA VAL A 144 17.02 4.70 13.19
C VAL A 144 18.17 4.73 12.17
N GLY A 145 19.02 3.71 12.17
CA GLY A 145 20.10 3.57 11.17
C GLY A 145 19.58 3.56 9.73
N LEU A 146 18.48 2.86 9.48
CA LEU A 146 17.80 2.84 8.18
C LEU A 146 17.17 4.20 7.84
N LEU A 147 16.55 4.88 8.81
CA LEU A 147 15.98 6.22 8.61
C LEU A 147 17.05 7.24 8.23
N ILE A 148 18.29 7.12 8.73
CA ILE A 148 19.40 7.99 8.32
C ILE A 148 19.67 7.87 6.80
N LEU A 149 19.51 6.68 6.21
CA LEU A 149 19.65 6.50 4.75
C LEU A 149 18.62 7.30 3.94
N SER A 150 17.50 7.66 4.55
CA SER A 150 16.49 8.52 3.92
C SER A 150 16.90 9.99 3.88
N LEU A 151 17.91 10.42 4.63
CA LEU A 151 18.34 11.83 4.63
C LEU A 151 19.21 12.17 3.42
N PHE A 152 19.90 11.17 2.85
CA PHE A 152 20.75 11.38 1.69
C PHE A 152 19.91 11.71 0.45
N PRO A 153 20.39 12.62 -0.44
CA PRO A 153 19.71 12.93 -1.69
C PRO A 153 19.69 11.71 -2.63
N SER A 154 18.68 11.65 -3.50
CA SER A 154 18.62 10.64 -4.57
C SER A 154 19.47 11.06 -5.75
N ASN A 155 20.10 10.10 -6.43
CA ASN A 155 20.84 10.40 -7.64
C ASN A 155 19.86 10.72 -8.78
N GLU A 156 20.01 11.89 -9.40
CA GLU A 156 19.10 12.34 -10.46
C GLU A 156 19.47 11.78 -11.84
N CYS A 157 20.68 11.25 -11.99
CA CYS A 157 21.17 10.65 -13.24
C CYS A 157 20.97 9.14 -13.26
N ASP A 158 21.02 8.56 -14.46
CA ASP A 158 21.13 7.11 -14.64
C ASP A 158 22.44 6.61 -14.01
N ASN A 159 22.41 5.40 -13.44
CA ASN A 159 23.61 4.74 -12.92
C ASN A 159 23.58 3.24 -13.28
N ASP A 160 24.65 2.52 -12.91
CA ASP A 160 24.80 1.08 -13.22
C ASP A 160 23.68 0.19 -12.65
N TYR A 161 22.89 0.71 -11.70
CA TYR A 161 21.85 -0.02 -10.96
C TYR A 161 20.43 0.39 -11.33
N GLY A 162 20.24 1.38 -12.21
CA GLY A 162 18.92 1.77 -12.71
C GLY A 162 18.84 3.18 -13.28
N LEU A 163 17.67 3.47 -13.87
CA LEU A 163 17.34 4.75 -14.47
C LEU A 163 17.19 5.87 -13.43
N SER A 164 17.33 7.10 -13.90
CA SER A 164 17.06 8.34 -13.21
C SER A 164 15.68 8.36 -12.56
N ASN A 165 15.55 9.22 -11.54
CA ASN A 165 14.35 9.32 -10.73
C ASN A 165 13.12 9.49 -11.63
N CYS A 166 12.07 8.75 -11.26
CA CYS A 166 10.77 8.80 -11.92
C CYS A 166 10.72 8.19 -13.33
N ILE A 167 11.78 7.57 -13.84
CA ILE A 167 11.74 6.88 -15.15
C ILE A 167 11.68 5.36 -14.94
N GLU A 168 10.66 4.71 -15.49
CA GLU A 168 10.56 3.25 -15.51
C GLU A 168 10.61 2.73 -16.96
N LYS A 169 11.37 1.64 -17.18
CA LYS A 169 11.42 0.96 -18.47
C LYS A 169 10.30 -0.07 -18.58
N VAL A 170 9.50 0.07 -19.61
CA VAL A 170 8.35 -0.79 -19.92
C VAL A 170 8.56 -1.38 -21.31
N GLY A 171 9.06 -2.61 -21.37
CA GLY A 171 9.43 -3.25 -22.63
C GLY A 171 10.52 -2.46 -23.37
N SER A 172 10.18 -1.94 -24.55
CA SER A 172 11.07 -1.08 -25.36
C SER A 172 10.98 0.41 -25.02
N ASN A 173 10.02 0.81 -24.17
CA ASN A 173 9.67 2.22 -23.98
C ASN A 173 9.99 2.71 -22.56
N LEU A 174 9.93 4.02 -22.36
CA LEU A 174 10.16 4.68 -21.07
C LEU A 174 8.88 5.42 -20.64
N ILE A 175 8.54 5.31 -19.37
CA ILE A 175 7.49 6.11 -18.74
C ILE A 175 8.09 7.02 -17.68
N ARG A 176 7.57 8.24 -17.57
CA ARG A 176 7.84 9.17 -16.47
C ARG A 176 6.72 9.05 -15.44
N ILE A 177 7.07 9.06 -14.16
CA ILE A 177 6.13 9.10 -13.05
C ILE A 177 6.16 10.49 -12.45
N GLU A 178 5.06 11.22 -12.57
CA GLU A 178 4.97 12.55 -11.98
C GLU A 178 4.43 12.47 -10.56
N PHE A 179 5.29 12.84 -9.62
CA PHE A 179 4.89 13.08 -8.25
C PHE A 179 4.39 14.53 -8.16
N GLY A 180 3.13 14.78 -8.57
CA GLY A 180 2.47 16.06 -8.30
C GLY A 180 2.56 16.47 -6.82
N GLY A 181 2.71 17.77 -6.57
CA GLY A 181 2.89 18.34 -5.23
C GLY A 181 1.58 18.42 -4.44
N PHE A 182 1.67 18.28 -3.11
CA PHE A 182 0.52 18.46 -2.22
C PHE A 182 -0.02 19.91 -2.27
N GLU A 183 0.87 20.89 -2.46
CA GLU A 183 0.51 22.31 -2.61
C GLU A 183 -0.42 22.53 -3.81
N GLN A 184 -0.09 21.94 -4.97
CA GLN A 184 -0.95 22.01 -6.15
C GLN A 184 -2.35 21.42 -5.89
N PHE A 185 -2.43 20.33 -5.12
CA PHE A 185 -3.72 19.76 -4.74
C PHE A 185 -4.53 20.70 -3.84
N LEU A 186 -3.89 21.37 -2.88
CA LEU A 186 -4.55 22.33 -2.00
C LEU A 186 -5.08 23.54 -2.77
N ASP A 187 -4.29 24.08 -3.70
CA ASP A 187 -4.68 25.23 -4.53
C ASP A 187 -5.87 24.89 -5.45
N GLU A 188 -5.93 23.65 -5.94
CA GLU A 188 -7.01 23.17 -6.80
C GLU A 188 -8.19 22.53 -6.03
N PHE A 189 -8.19 22.63 -4.69
CA PHE A 189 -9.20 21.96 -3.86
C PHE A 189 -10.59 22.58 -4.02
N SER A 190 -11.58 21.77 -4.40
CA SER A 190 -12.96 22.24 -4.52
C SER A 190 -13.97 21.14 -4.26
N LEU A 191 -14.90 21.39 -3.32
CA LEU A 191 -16.01 20.47 -3.01
C LEU A 191 -16.94 20.24 -4.20
N TYR A 192 -16.98 21.16 -5.17
CA TYR A 192 -17.80 20.99 -6.38
C TYR A 192 -17.40 19.74 -7.19
N LYS A 193 -16.13 19.31 -7.09
CA LYS A 193 -15.63 18.09 -7.74
C LYS A 193 -16.29 16.79 -7.20
N ILE A 194 -16.92 16.82 -6.02
CA ILE A 194 -17.60 15.68 -5.40
C ILE A 194 -18.91 15.33 -6.13
N VAL A 195 -19.70 16.34 -6.51
CA VAL A 195 -21.03 16.17 -7.13
C VAL A 195 -21.01 15.27 -8.37
N PRO A 196 -20.14 15.50 -9.39
CA PRO A 196 -20.10 14.62 -10.56
C PRO A 196 -19.63 13.20 -10.23
N ILE A 197 -18.78 13.02 -9.21
CA ILE A 197 -18.35 11.70 -8.74
C ILE A 197 -19.55 10.99 -8.11
N PHE A 198 -20.26 11.64 -7.19
CA PHE A 198 -21.44 11.10 -6.54
C PHE A 198 -22.52 10.67 -7.57
N LYS A 199 -22.77 11.49 -8.59
CA LYS A 199 -23.68 11.16 -9.70
C LYS A 199 -23.25 9.89 -10.45
N LYS A 200 -21.94 9.73 -10.72
CA LYS A 200 -21.40 8.51 -11.36
C LYS A 200 -21.52 7.27 -10.48
N VAL A 201 -21.53 7.41 -9.16
CA VAL A 201 -21.66 6.28 -8.23
C VAL A 201 -23.10 5.78 -8.15
N LEU A 202 -24.07 6.68 -8.33
CA LEU A 202 -25.49 6.33 -8.39
C LEU A 202 -25.92 5.82 -9.77
N SER A 203 -25.05 5.89 -10.79
CA SER A 203 -25.33 5.39 -12.14
C SER A 203 -24.67 4.03 -12.41
N LEU A 204 -25.05 3.40 -13.53
CA LEU A 204 -24.40 2.19 -14.02
C LEU A 204 -22.93 2.40 -14.43
N ASP A 205 -22.45 3.66 -14.51
CA ASP A 205 -21.04 3.97 -14.77
C ASP A 205 -20.12 3.49 -13.64
N LEU A 206 -20.67 3.10 -12.49
CA LEU A 206 -19.94 2.40 -11.44
C LEU A 206 -19.25 1.14 -11.95
N PHE A 207 -19.88 0.41 -12.87
CA PHE A 207 -19.31 -0.81 -13.47
C PHE A 207 -18.31 -0.51 -14.58
N ASN A 208 -18.01 0.76 -14.86
CA ASN A 208 -16.95 1.12 -15.76
C ASN A 208 -15.61 1.18 -15.01
N TRP A 209 -14.86 0.08 -15.14
CA TRP A 209 -13.52 -0.12 -14.61
C TRP A 209 -12.43 0.57 -15.44
N ARG A 210 -12.76 1.00 -16.67
CA ARG A 210 -11.82 1.67 -17.56
C ARG A 210 -11.71 3.14 -17.13
N GLY A 211 -10.55 3.50 -16.60
CA GLY A 211 -10.30 4.86 -16.16
C GLY A 211 -8.99 4.98 -15.42
N ARG A 212 -8.66 6.21 -15.08
CA ARG A 212 -7.49 6.57 -14.28
C ARG A 212 -7.94 7.56 -13.22
N ILE A 213 -7.52 7.35 -11.99
CA ILE A 213 -7.75 8.26 -10.87
C ILE A 213 -6.38 8.67 -10.37
N SER A 214 -6.08 9.97 -10.40
CA SER A 214 -4.84 10.52 -9.83
C SER A 214 -4.85 10.47 -8.30
N ARG A 215 -3.67 10.64 -7.68
CA ARG A 215 -3.56 10.67 -6.21
C ARG A 215 -4.38 11.79 -5.57
N GLY A 216 -4.41 12.97 -6.19
CA GLY A 216 -5.23 14.09 -5.70
C GLY A 216 -6.72 13.79 -5.85
N GLU A 217 -7.12 13.16 -6.96
CA GLU A 217 -8.52 12.79 -7.17
C GLU A 217 -9.00 11.75 -6.15
N LEU A 218 -8.14 10.82 -5.73
CA LEU A 218 -8.44 9.76 -4.76
C LEU A 218 -9.09 10.32 -3.48
N VAL A 219 -8.70 11.51 -3.04
CA VAL A 219 -9.26 12.17 -1.86
C VAL A 219 -10.76 12.48 -2.05
N TYR A 220 -11.17 12.96 -3.21
CA TYR A 220 -12.60 13.22 -3.49
C TYR A 220 -13.41 11.93 -3.55
N TYR A 221 -12.84 10.85 -4.10
CA TYR A 221 -13.49 9.54 -4.11
C TYR A 221 -13.64 8.99 -2.68
N TYR A 222 -12.65 9.19 -1.82
CA TYR A 222 -12.77 8.86 -0.40
C TYR A 222 -13.86 9.69 0.31
N MET A 223 -13.96 11.01 0.03
CA MET A 223 -15.05 11.83 0.58
C MET A 223 -16.42 11.33 0.13
N VAL A 224 -16.57 10.95 -1.14
CA VAL A 224 -17.81 10.35 -1.66
C VAL A 224 -18.14 9.05 -0.93
N TYR A 225 -17.15 8.18 -0.70
CA TYR A 225 -17.35 6.97 0.11
C TYR A 225 -17.86 7.31 1.51
N GLN A 226 -17.26 8.29 2.19
CA GLN A 226 -17.72 8.71 3.53
C GLN A 226 -19.16 9.24 3.51
N ILE A 227 -19.54 10.01 2.49
CA ILE A 227 -20.92 10.48 2.31
C ILE A 227 -21.87 9.30 2.11
N MET A 228 -21.49 8.29 1.32
CA MET A 228 -22.29 7.08 1.12
C MET A 228 -22.51 6.33 2.44
N VAL A 229 -21.44 6.09 3.20
CA VAL A 229 -21.56 5.40 4.51
C VAL A 229 -22.43 6.20 5.47
N LEU A 230 -22.29 7.52 5.52
CA LEU A 230 -23.13 8.38 6.34
C LEU A 230 -24.61 8.29 5.95
N LEU A 231 -24.91 8.29 4.64
CA LEU A 231 -26.28 8.13 4.14
C LEU A 231 -26.87 6.78 4.53
N LEU A 232 -26.07 5.70 4.50
CA LEU A 232 -26.50 4.38 4.98
C LEU A 232 -26.84 4.41 6.46
N VAL A 233 -25.99 5.01 7.31
CA VAL A 233 -26.22 5.08 8.75
C VAL A 233 -27.52 5.83 9.05
N ILE A 234 -27.75 6.96 8.38
CA ILE A 234 -29.00 7.73 8.50
C ILE A 234 -30.20 6.89 8.03
N LEU A 235 -30.06 6.17 6.91
CA LEU A 235 -31.12 5.31 6.37
C LEU A 235 -31.49 4.20 7.37
N ILE A 236 -30.51 3.48 7.92
CA ILE A 236 -30.71 2.43 8.91
C ILE A 236 -31.43 2.98 10.15
N TYR A 237 -30.96 4.12 10.67
CA TYR A 237 -31.57 4.77 11.82
C TYR A 237 -33.03 5.15 11.54
N SER A 238 -33.30 5.79 10.40
CA SER A 238 -34.64 6.20 10.02
C SER A 238 -35.60 5.01 9.85
N ILE A 239 -35.18 3.94 9.17
CA ILE A 239 -35.98 2.72 9.00
C ILE A 239 -36.24 2.06 10.36
N GLY A 240 -35.22 1.89 11.19
CA GLY A 240 -35.37 1.26 12.52
C GLY A 240 -36.31 2.04 13.45
N THR A 241 -36.37 3.37 13.33
CA THR A 241 -37.35 4.17 14.09
C THR A 241 -38.79 4.02 13.58
N ILE A 242 -38.99 3.84 12.27
CA ILE A 242 -40.31 3.75 11.64
C ILE A 242 -40.90 2.33 11.74
N LEU A 243 -40.06 1.30 11.61
CA LEU A 243 -40.50 -0.07 11.36
C LEU A 243 -40.63 -0.96 12.61
N SER A 244 -40.43 -0.38 13.80
CA SER A 244 -40.32 -0.99 15.16
C SER A 244 -41.44 -1.93 15.64
N LYS A 245 -42.38 -2.34 14.79
CA LYS A 245 -43.57 -3.13 15.14
C LYS A 245 -43.85 -4.35 14.25
N ILE A 246 -42.97 -4.69 13.29
CA ILE A 246 -43.22 -5.77 12.33
C ILE A 246 -42.11 -6.83 12.44
N SER A 247 -42.47 -8.11 12.64
CA SER A 247 -41.51 -9.22 12.77
C SER A 247 -40.60 -9.46 11.55
N LEU A 248 -40.99 -8.96 10.37
CA LEU A 248 -40.21 -9.01 9.13
C LEU A 248 -39.22 -7.85 8.95
N GLU A 249 -39.23 -6.84 9.84
CA GLU A 249 -38.35 -5.67 9.79
C GLU A 249 -36.87 -6.04 9.70
N HIS A 250 -36.44 -6.97 10.56
CA HIS A 250 -35.03 -7.35 10.64
C HIS A 250 -34.51 -7.98 9.35
N ILE A 251 -35.28 -8.85 8.71
CA ILE A 251 -34.87 -9.52 7.46
C ILE A 251 -34.76 -8.51 6.32
N PHE A 252 -35.74 -7.62 6.21
CA PHE A 252 -35.76 -6.58 5.18
C PHE A 252 -34.61 -5.57 5.35
N LEU A 253 -34.34 -5.15 6.59
CA LEU A 253 -33.23 -4.25 6.91
C LEU A 253 -31.88 -4.91 6.57
N ILE A 254 -31.68 -6.18 6.94
CA ILE A 254 -30.46 -6.93 6.60
C ILE A 254 -30.24 -6.96 5.09
N PHE A 255 -31.30 -7.17 4.30
CA PHE A 255 -31.20 -7.22 2.84
C PHE A 255 -30.78 -5.87 2.23
N ILE A 256 -31.40 -4.77 2.67
CA ILE A 256 -31.05 -3.41 2.21
C ILE A 256 -29.58 -3.10 2.56
N VAL A 257 -29.18 -3.36 3.81
CA VAL A 257 -27.81 -3.14 4.26
C VAL A 257 -26.82 -3.96 3.44
N SER A 258 -27.14 -5.23 3.17
CA SER A 258 -26.29 -6.12 2.37
C SER A 258 -26.10 -5.60 0.94
N ILE A 259 -27.17 -5.20 0.25
CA ILE A 259 -27.09 -4.62 -1.09
C ILE A 259 -26.22 -3.36 -1.08
N PHE A 260 -26.41 -2.49 -0.09
CA PHE A 260 -25.65 -1.25 0.00
C PHE A 260 -24.17 -1.50 0.26
N LEU A 261 -23.82 -2.46 1.13
CA LEU A 261 -22.44 -2.84 1.38
C LEU A 261 -21.77 -3.41 0.13
N ILE A 262 -22.48 -4.25 -0.66
CA ILE A 262 -22.01 -4.74 -1.95
C ILE A 262 -21.75 -3.57 -2.91
N TRP A 263 -22.67 -2.58 -2.95
CA TRP A 263 -22.50 -1.39 -3.79
C TRP A 263 -21.27 -0.57 -3.41
N CYS A 264 -21.05 -0.34 -2.11
CA CYS A 264 -19.87 0.32 -1.58
C CYS A 264 -18.58 -0.46 -1.89
N PHE A 265 -18.63 -1.79 -1.78
CA PHE A 265 -17.49 -2.64 -2.09
C PHE A 265 -17.08 -2.52 -3.56
N ILE A 266 -18.05 -2.59 -4.49
CA ILE A 266 -17.80 -2.40 -5.93
C ILE A 266 -17.20 -1.01 -6.20
N TYR A 267 -17.72 0.02 -5.52
CA TYR A 267 -17.17 1.37 -5.62
C TYR A 267 -15.71 1.45 -5.20
N VAL A 268 -15.38 0.93 -4.02
CA VAL A 268 -13.99 0.91 -3.53
C VAL A 268 -13.10 0.13 -4.48
N LEU A 269 -13.53 -1.05 -4.92
CA LEU A 269 -12.77 -1.89 -5.86
C LEU A 269 -12.47 -1.13 -7.16
N ARG A 270 -13.45 -0.42 -7.72
CA ARG A 270 -13.28 0.39 -8.93
C ARG A 270 -12.25 1.48 -8.73
N VAL A 271 -12.34 2.20 -7.61
CA VAL A 271 -11.42 3.30 -7.29
C VAL A 271 -9.99 2.78 -7.17
N LEU A 272 -9.78 1.65 -6.48
CA LEU A 272 -8.47 1.02 -6.32
C LEU A 272 -7.89 0.60 -7.67
N ILE A 273 -8.69 -0.01 -8.55
CA ILE A 273 -8.26 -0.43 -9.88
C ILE A 273 -7.86 0.77 -10.75
N GLN A 274 -8.68 1.82 -10.81
CA GLN A 274 -8.37 3.01 -11.60
C GLN A 274 -7.16 3.79 -11.06
N ARG A 275 -6.92 3.74 -9.74
CA ARG A 275 -5.69 4.29 -9.14
C ARG A 275 -4.46 3.48 -9.55
N LEU A 276 -4.54 2.15 -9.51
CA LEU A 276 -3.45 1.27 -9.97
C LEU A 276 -3.15 1.50 -11.46
N HIS A 277 -4.17 1.65 -12.29
CA HIS A 277 -4.00 1.97 -13.71
C HIS A 277 -3.27 3.30 -13.93
N ASP A 278 -3.56 4.29 -13.10
CA ASP A 278 -2.91 5.59 -13.14
C ASP A 278 -1.46 5.56 -12.62
N SER A 279 -1.09 4.57 -11.81
CA SER A 279 0.30 4.29 -11.40
C SER A 279 1.02 3.26 -12.29
N TYR A 280 0.46 2.95 -13.47
CA TYR A 280 0.96 1.95 -14.41
C TYR A 280 1.09 0.55 -13.79
N SER A 281 0.13 0.21 -12.92
CA SER A 281 0.12 -1.01 -12.15
C SER A 281 -1.12 -1.84 -12.50
N SER A 282 -0.98 -3.17 -12.51
CA SER A 282 -2.09 -4.06 -12.79
C SER A 282 -3.15 -4.02 -11.68
N ALA A 283 -4.42 -4.17 -12.06
CA ALA A 283 -5.55 -4.38 -11.17
C ALA A 283 -5.36 -5.58 -10.22
N PHE A 284 -4.58 -6.59 -10.62
CA PHE A 284 -4.30 -7.75 -9.76
C PHE A 284 -3.56 -7.39 -8.47
N TRP A 285 -2.90 -6.23 -8.40
CA TRP A 285 -2.29 -5.77 -7.15
C TRP A 285 -3.31 -5.52 -6.04
N VAL A 286 -4.61 -5.34 -6.33
CA VAL A 286 -5.64 -5.25 -5.28
C VAL A 286 -5.62 -6.48 -4.36
N PHE A 287 -5.40 -7.68 -4.90
CA PHE A 287 -5.31 -8.89 -4.08
C PHE A 287 -4.13 -8.87 -3.11
N GLY A 288 -3.07 -8.12 -3.44
CA GLY A 288 -1.93 -7.92 -2.56
C GLY A 288 -2.27 -7.17 -1.27
N LEU A 289 -3.41 -6.46 -1.19
CA LEU A 289 -3.86 -5.83 0.07
C LEU A 289 -4.19 -6.85 1.17
N PHE A 290 -4.54 -8.09 0.80
CA PHE A 290 -4.87 -9.16 1.75
C PHE A 290 -3.65 -9.98 2.18
N ILE A 291 -2.49 -9.75 1.56
CA ILE A 291 -1.26 -10.49 1.86
C ILE A 291 -0.36 -9.58 2.73
N PRO A 292 -0.02 -9.99 3.96
CA PRO A 292 0.90 -9.25 4.81
C PRO A 292 2.20 -8.89 4.09
N TYR A 293 2.73 -7.70 4.36
CA TYR A 293 3.92 -7.12 3.73
C TYR A 293 3.78 -6.77 2.23
N VAL A 294 3.02 -7.54 1.45
CA VAL A 294 2.65 -7.17 0.08
C VAL A 294 1.70 -5.97 0.10
N ASN A 295 0.79 -5.93 1.07
CA ASN A 295 -0.13 -4.83 1.30
C ASN A 295 0.58 -3.48 1.44
N VAL A 296 1.75 -3.43 2.09
CA VAL A 296 2.62 -2.24 2.19
C VAL A 296 3.00 -1.72 0.82
N TYR A 297 3.43 -2.61 -0.08
CA TYR A 297 3.78 -2.24 -1.44
C TYR A 297 2.57 -1.78 -2.24
N VAL A 298 1.41 -2.41 -2.07
CA VAL A 298 0.18 -1.99 -2.75
C VAL A 298 -0.28 -0.61 -2.24
N ILE A 299 -0.18 -0.33 -0.93
CA ILE A 299 -0.44 0.99 -0.35
C ILE A 299 0.50 2.03 -0.96
N TYR A 300 1.78 1.69 -1.16
CA TYR A 300 2.72 2.56 -1.88
C TYR A 300 2.24 2.86 -3.31
N LEU A 301 1.79 1.86 -4.07
CA LEU A 301 1.25 2.07 -5.42
C LEU A 301 0.03 2.98 -5.43
N LEU A 302 -0.86 2.82 -4.45
CA LEU A 302 -2.12 3.57 -4.36
C LEU A 302 -1.91 5.01 -3.91
N LEU A 303 -1.16 5.24 -2.84
CA LEU A 303 -1.08 6.54 -2.16
C LEU A 303 0.14 7.36 -2.57
N VAL A 304 1.24 6.71 -2.93
CA VAL A 304 2.55 7.36 -3.05
C VAL A 304 3.00 7.45 -4.50
N LYS A 305 2.99 6.34 -5.24
CA LYS A 305 3.45 6.29 -6.64
C LYS A 305 2.66 7.29 -7.48
N GLY A 306 3.35 8.14 -8.24
CA GLY A 306 2.75 9.19 -9.05
C GLY A 306 1.96 8.69 -10.27
N SER A 307 1.44 9.64 -11.04
CA SER A 307 0.74 9.36 -12.30
C SER A 307 1.75 9.12 -13.41
N TRP A 308 1.56 8.09 -14.24
CA TRP A 308 2.48 7.84 -15.34
C TRP A 308 2.16 8.68 -16.58
N GLN A 309 3.21 9.14 -17.24
CA GLN A 309 3.22 9.77 -18.55
C GLN A 309 4.21 9.04 -19.45
N TYR A 310 3.93 8.99 -20.75
CA TYR A 310 4.82 8.36 -21.70
C TYR A 310 5.94 9.33 -22.12
N ILE A 311 7.18 8.85 -22.20
CA ILE A 311 8.27 9.59 -22.82
C ILE A 311 8.49 8.98 -24.20
N GLU A 312 8.26 9.76 -25.26
CA GLU A 312 8.71 9.34 -26.59
C GLU A 312 10.24 9.25 -26.57
N SER A 313 10.77 8.07 -26.88
CA SER A 313 12.18 7.91 -27.19
C SER A 313 12.46 8.80 -28.40
N SER A 314 13.16 9.91 -28.21
CA SER A 314 13.75 10.64 -29.33
C SER A 314 14.62 9.65 -30.08
N LYS A 315 14.24 9.35 -31.32
CA LYS A 315 15.13 8.65 -32.24
C LYS A 315 16.34 9.52 -32.54
#